data_AF-A0A7Y2ZEX8-F1
#
_entry.id   AF-A0A7Y2ZEX8-F1
#
_cell.length_a   1.000
_cell.length_b   1.000
_cell.length_c   1.000
_cell.angle_alpha   90.00
_cell.angle_beta   90.00
_cell.angle_gamma   90.00
#
_symmetry.space_group_name_H-M   'P 1'
#
loop_
_entity.id
_entity.type
_entity.pdbx_description
1 polymer ?
#
loop_
_entity_poly.entity_id
_entity_poly.type
_entity_poly.pdbx_seq_one_letter_code
_entity_poly.pdbx_strand_id
1 'polypeptide(L)' 'VPGHGPLSDADAFGRYVAVLDAVEAHAREARRVGRTAAEAAADFELPSESTHWTSFSPSYFERALGAWLTELEGEDSWTH' A
#
# COMPACT_ATOMS: atom_id res chain seq x y z
N VAL A 1 -14.32 -14.62 -24.45
CA VAL A 1 -13.35 -15.40 -23.64
C VAL A 1 -14.12 -15.97 -22.46
N PRO A 2 -14.28 -17.30 -22.34
CA PRO A 2 -14.79 -17.91 -21.11
C PRO A 2 -13.68 -17.85 -20.06
N GLY A 3 -13.95 -17.33 -18.85
CA GLY A 3 -12.96 -17.48 -17.78
C GLY A 3 -13.03 -16.55 -16.57
N HIS A 4 -13.74 -15.41 -16.61
CA HIS A 4 -13.79 -14.51 -15.46
C HIS A 4 -15.23 -14.18 -15.12
N GLY A 5 -15.81 -14.99 -14.23
CA GLY A 5 -17.09 -14.67 -13.61
C GLY A 5 -16.93 -13.62 -12.50
N PRO A 6 -18.03 -13.19 -11.86
CA PRO A 6 -18.03 -12.24 -10.74
C PRO A 6 -17.10 -12.63 -9.56
N LEU A 7 -16.78 -13.92 -9.42
CA LEU A 7 -15.83 -14.43 -8.43
C LEU A 7 -14.40 -13.94 -8.68
N SER A 8 -13.98 -13.86 -9.94
CA SER A 8 -12.65 -13.36 -10.30
C SER A 8 -12.51 -11.87 -9.98
N ASP A 9 -13.60 -11.09 -10.12
CA ASP A 9 -13.61 -9.68 -9.76
C ASP A 9 -13.60 -9.47 -8.24
N ALA A 10 -14.37 -10.26 -7.48
CA ALA A 10 -14.38 -10.21 -6.03
C ALA A 10 -13.02 -10.62 -5.43
N ASP A 11 -12.40 -11.69 -5.95
CA ASP A 11 -11.08 -12.13 -5.50
C ASP A 11 -9.98 -11.13 -5.89
N ALA A 12 -10.04 -10.55 -7.10
CA ALA A 12 -9.11 -9.51 -7.52
C ALA A 12 -9.27 -8.23 -6.68
N PHE A 13 -10.51 -7.85 -6.35
CA PHE A 13 -10.79 -6.74 -5.45
C PHE A 13 -10.27 -7.01 -4.05
N GLY A 14 -10.46 -8.22 -3.51
CA GLY A 14 -9.92 -8.61 -2.21
C GLY A 14 -8.39 -8.54 -2.16
N ARG A 15 -7.70 -8.98 -3.22
CA ARG A 15 -6.24 -8.82 -3.35
C ARG A 15 -5.84 -7.35 -3.41
N TYR A 16 -6.60 -6.51 -4.11
CA TYR A 16 -6.33 -5.08 -4.19
C TYR A 16 -6.47 -4.39 -2.83
N VAL A 17 -7.54 -4.67 -2.09
CA VAL A 17 -7.73 -4.18 -0.72
C VAL A 17 -6.59 -4.63 0.18
N ALA A 18 -6.17 -5.90 0.10
CA ALA A 18 -5.05 -6.41 0.89
C ALA A 18 -3.73 -5.68 0.61
N VAL A 19 -3.49 -5.23 -0.62
CA VAL A 19 -2.31 -4.40 -0.94
C VAL A 19 -2.45 -3.02 -0.29
N LEU A 20 -3.62 -2.39 -0.35
CA LEU A 20 -3.85 -1.09 0.27
C LEU A 20 -3.67 -1.15 1.79
N ASP A 21 -4.24 -2.17 2.44
CA ASP A 21 -4.10 -2.40 3.88
C ASP A 21 -2.63 -2.60 4.29
N ALA A 22 -1.86 -3.34 3.48
CA ALA A 22 -0.43 -3.54 3.72
C ALA A 22 0.36 -2.23 3.60
N VAL A 23 0.06 -1.40 2.58
CA VAL A 23 0.69 -0.09 2.40
C VAL A 23 0.36 0.84 3.56
N GLU A 24 -0.90 0.89 4.00
CA GLU A 24 -1.31 1.72 5.14
C GLU A 24 -0.61 1.28 6.43
N ALA A 25 -0.63 -0.03 6.75
CA ALA A 25 0.01 -0.57 7.94
C ALA A 25 1.51 -0.22 7.97
N HIS A 26 2.19 -0.35 6.82
CA HIS A 26 3.60 -0.01 6.70
C HIS A 26 3.88 1.49 6.83
N ALA A 27 3.02 2.34 6.27
CA ALA A 27 3.11 3.79 6.43
C ALA A 27 2.93 4.24 7.89
N ARG A 28 1.95 3.65 8.60
CA ARG A 28 1.72 3.92 10.03
C ARG A 28 2.93 3.51 10.88
N GLU A 29 3.52 2.35 10.60
CA GLU A 29 4.73 1.92 11.28
C GLU A 29 5.91 2.85 10.97
N ALA A 30 6.13 3.19 9.69
CA ALA A 30 7.17 4.12 9.27
C ALA A 30 7.05 5.47 9.99
N ARG A 31 5.83 6.03 10.08
CA ARG A 31 5.56 7.25 10.86
C ARG A 31 5.90 7.06 12.33
N ARG A 32 5.49 5.95 12.94
CA ARG A 32 5.75 5.66 14.37
C ARG A 32 7.25 5.63 14.69
N VAL A 33 8.08 5.14 13.78
CA VAL A 33 9.54 5.07 13.95
C VAL A 33 10.31 6.24 13.32
N GLY A 34 9.62 7.22 12.74
CA GLY A 34 10.22 8.40 12.14
C GLY A 34 10.99 8.16 10.83
N ARG A 35 10.59 7.15 10.04
CA ARG A 35 11.16 6.87 8.72
C ARG A 35 10.55 7.74 7.64
N THR A 36 11.36 8.13 6.67
CA THR A 36 10.93 8.80 5.44
C THR A 36 10.22 7.84 4.48
N ALA A 37 9.50 8.37 3.49
CA ALA A 37 8.82 7.56 2.48
C ALA A 37 9.79 6.67 1.69
N ALA A 38 10.99 7.17 1.37
CA ALA A 38 12.01 6.40 0.65
C ALA A 38 12.54 5.24 1.50
N GLU A 39 12.80 5.47 2.79
CA GLU A 39 13.22 4.41 3.73
C GLU A 39 12.12 3.38 3.96
N ALA A 40 10.86 3.82 4.05
CA ALA A 40 9.73 2.92 4.15
C ALA A 40 9.57 2.06 2.88
N ALA A 41 9.73 2.66 1.70
CA ALA A 41 9.59 1.96 0.42
C ALA A 41 10.70 0.93 0.17
N ALA A 42 11.91 1.17 0.66
CA ALA A 42 13.06 0.29 0.46
C ALA A 42 12.84 -1.12 1.02
N ASP A 43 12.11 -1.24 2.13
CA ASP A 43 11.85 -2.52 2.81
C ASP A 43 10.41 -3.02 2.61
N PHE A 44 9.60 -2.35 1.77
CA PHE A 44 8.22 -2.74 1.54
C PHE A 44 8.13 -3.91 0.55
N GLU A 45 7.54 -5.01 1.01
CA GLU A 45 7.28 -6.19 0.17
C GLU A 45 5.78 -6.35 -0.08
N LEU A 46 5.43 -6.71 -1.32
CA LEU A 46 4.05 -7.06 -1.66
C LEU A 46 3.63 -8.35 -0.95
N PRO A 47 2.36 -8.44 -0.50
CA PRO A 47 1.81 -9.70 -0.02
C PRO A 47 1.97 -10.82 -1.06
N SER A 48 2.36 -12.01 -0.62
CA SER A 48 2.73 -13.16 -1.49
C SER A 48 1.69 -13.53 -2.54
N GLU A 49 0.40 -13.34 -2.24
CA GLU A 49 -0.72 -13.60 -3.15
C GLU A 49 -0.83 -12.59 -4.31
N SER A 50 -0.15 -11.45 -4.19
CA SER A 50 -0.16 -10.33 -5.15
C SER A 50 1.16 -10.19 -5.90
N THR A 51 2.11 -11.11 -5.71
CA THR A 51 3.43 -11.09 -6.38
C THR A 51 3.33 -11.21 -7.90
N HIS A 52 2.21 -11.69 -8.45
CA HIS A 52 1.97 -11.68 -9.90
C HIS A 52 1.66 -10.27 -10.45
N TRP A 53 1.41 -9.28 -9.58
CA TRP A 53 1.30 -7.85 -9.92
C TRP A 53 2.67 -7.15 -9.86
N THR A 54 3.76 -7.90 -10.00
CA THR A 54 5.18 -7.48 -9.95
C THR A 54 5.59 -6.39 -10.95
N SER A 55 4.68 -5.85 -11.76
CA SER A 55 4.92 -4.64 -12.56
C SER A 55 4.99 -3.35 -11.74
N PHE A 56 4.79 -3.40 -10.42
CA PHE A 56 5.01 -2.24 -9.56
C PHE A 56 6.51 -1.98 -9.35
N SER A 57 7.03 -0.99 -10.07
CA SER A 57 8.34 -0.38 -9.80
C SER A 57 8.43 0.11 -8.35
N PRO A 58 9.58 0.01 -7.66
CA PRO A 58 9.78 0.56 -6.32
C PRO A 58 9.31 2.02 -6.15
N SER A 59 9.43 2.82 -7.22
CA SER A 59 8.96 4.20 -7.27
C SER A 59 7.44 4.37 -7.13
N TYR A 60 6.64 3.33 -7.36
CA TYR A 60 5.20 3.37 -7.11
C TYR A 60 4.89 3.35 -5.61
N PHE A 61 5.56 2.47 -4.85
CA PHE A 61 5.35 2.35 -3.41
C PHE A 61 5.89 3.56 -2.66
N GLU A 62 7.00 4.14 -3.10
CA GLU A 62 7.49 5.42 -2.54
C GLU A 62 6.43 6.53 -2.65
N ARG A 63 5.76 6.66 -3.79
CA ARG A 63 4.68 7.64 -3.98
C ARG A 63 3.46 7.33 -3.12
N ALA A 64 3.07 6.06 -3.03
CA ALA A 64 1.93 5.63 -2.23
C ALA A 64 2.19 5.84 -0.73
N LEU A 65 3.37 5.48 -0.23
CA LEU A 65 3.78 5.69 1.16
C LEU A 65 3.91 7.18 1.47
N GLY A 66 4.46 7.99 0.56
CA GLY A 66 4.53 9.44 0.74
C GLY A 66 3.15 10.10 0.85
N ALA A 67 2.18 9.65 0.05
CA ALA A 67 0.80 10.13 0.14
C ALA A 67 0.17 9.78 1.50
N TRP A 68 0.36 8.56 1.98
CA TRP A 68 -0.12 8.14 3.30
C TRP A 68 0.54 8.91 4.45
N LEU A 69 1.85 9.13 4.41
CA LEU A 69 2.54 9.91 5.44
C LEU A 69 2.01 11.35 5.50
N THR A 70 1.75 11.97 4.34
CA THR A 70 1.14 13.31 4.26
C THR A 70 -0.27 13.33 4.86
N GLU A 71 -1.10 12.33 4.54
CA GLU A 71 -2.46 12.22 5.10
C GLU A 71 -2.43 12.07 6.62
N LEU A 72 -1.54 11.21 7.12
CA LEU A 72 -1.35 10.95 8.55
C LEU A 72 -0.82 12.18 9.31
N GLU A 73 0.00 13.03 8.69
CA GLU A 73 0.40 14.33 9.23
C GLU A 73 -0.78 15.33 9.24
N GLY A 74 -1.63 15.27 8.22
CA GLY A 74 -2.86 16.05 8.13
C GLY A 74 -3.87 15.69 9.22
N GLU A 75 -4.08 14.41 9.52
CA GLU A 75 -4.99 13.94 10.59
C GLU A 75 -4.62 14.53 11.97
N ASP A 76 -3.33 14.63 12.29
CA ASP A 76 -2.85 15.27 13.53
C ASP A 76 -3.18 16.76 13.57
N SER A 77 -3.10 17.44 12.41
CA SER A 77 -3.32 18.89 12.33
C SER A 77 -4.78 19.32 12.56
N TRP A 78 -5.73 18.40 12.37
CA TRP A 78 -7.16 18.60 12.65
C TRP A 78 -7.60 18.17 14.06
N THR A 79 -6.74 17.48 14.81
CA THR A 79 -7.04 16.97 16.17
C THR A 79 -6.42 17.81 17.30
N HIS A 80 -5.99 19.05 17.02
CA HIS A 80 -5.53 20.05 18.00
C HIS A 80 -6.40 21.31 17.98
#